data_AF-A0A800A4I7-F1
#
_entry.id   AF-A0A800A4I7-F1
#
_cell.length_a   1.000
_cell.length_b   1.000
_cell.length_c   1.000
_cell.angle_alpha   90.00
_cell.angle_beta   90.00
_cell.angle_gamma   90.00
#
_symmetry.space_group_name_H-M   'P 1'
#
loop_
_entity.id
_entity.type
_entity.pdbx_description
1 polymer ?
#
loop_
_entity_poly.entity_id
_entity_poly.type
_entity_poly.pdbx_seq_one_letter_code
_entity_poly.pdbx_strand_id
1 'polypeptide(L)' 'MGGTVALVVGAGEGQRFGGELPKQYHLLAGVAVMRRSLKAFMDHPDVSAVQA' A
#
# COMPACT_ATOMS: atom_id res chain seq x y z
N MET A 1 12.86 18.76 -14.90
CA MET A 1 12.49 18.41 -13.52
C MET A 1 12.08 16.96 -13.50
N GLY A 2 12.70 16.13 -12.65
CA GLY A 2 12.21 14.78 -12.38
C GLY A 2 11.16 14.83 -11.26
N GLY A 3 10.12 14.00 -11.35
CA GLY A 3 9.16 13.79 -10.27
C GLY A 3 9.50 12.53 -9.47
N THR A 4 9.05 12.46 -8.22
CA THR A 4 9.19 11.25 -7.38
C THR A 4 7.95 10.39 -7.55
N VAL A 5 8.11 9.12 -7.90
CA VAL A 5 7.00 8.17 -8.02
C VAL A 5 7.15 7.07 -6.96
N ALA A 6 6.10 6.82 -6.21
CA ALA A 6 6.03 5.70 -5.26
C ALA A 6 5.39 4.49 -5.94
N LEU A 7 6.13 3.38 -6.03
CA LEU A 7 5.64 2.07 -6.46
C LEU A 7 5.45 1.16 -5.24
N VAL A 8 4.21 0.83 -4.90
CA VAL A 8 3.86 0.03 -3.71
C VAL A 8 3.58 -1.41 -4.14
N VAL A 9 4.59 -2.28 -4.01
CA VAL A 9 4.45 -3.70 -4.41
C VAL A 9 3.53 -4.48 -3.45
N GLY A 10 2.37 -4.87 -3.96
CA GLY A 10 1.32 -5.57 -3.21
C GLY A 10 1.05 -7.01 -3.67
N ALA A 11 1.90 -7.62 -4.50
CA ALA A 11 1.62 -8.91 -5.13
C ALA A 11 1.89 -10.14 -4.24
N GLY A 12 2.44 -9.96 -3.03
CA GLY A 12 2.74 -11.07 -2.13
C GLY A 12 1.48 -11.72 -1.53
N GLU A 13 1.48 -13.04 -1.39
CA GLU A 13 0.33 -13.80 -0.86
C GLU A 13 0.21 -13.76 0.67
N GLY A 14 1.30 -13.42 1.39
CA GLY A 14 1.25 -13.31 2.84
C GLY A 14 1.20 -14.65 3.60
N GLN A 15 1.71 -15.74 3.03
CA GLN A 15 1.69 -17.09 3.62
C GLN A 15 2.12 -17.17 5.10
N ARG A 16 3.10 -16.36 5.53
CA ARG A 16 3.57 -16.30 6.94
C ARG A 16 2.62 -15.55 7.89
N PHE A 17 1.81 -14.64 7.36
CA PHE A 17 0.80 -13.93 8.14
C PHE A 17 -0.37 -14.86 8.49
N GLY A 18 -0.65 -15.85 7.62
CA GLY A 18 -1.76 -16.77 7.77
C GLY A 18 -3.11 -16.15 7.43
N GLY A 19 -4.11 -16.99 7.14
CA GLY A 19 -5.46 -16.58 6.76
C GLY A 19 -5.74 -16.68 5.26
N GLU A 20 -7.02 -16.62 4.92
CA GLU A 20 -7.53 -16.82 3.54
C GLU A 20 -7.31 -15.62 2.62
N LEU A 21 -7.03 -14.44 3.19
CA LEU A 21 -6.86 -13.19 2.44
C LEU A 21 -5.39 -12.74 2.51
N PRO A 22 -4.78 -12.32 1.38
CA PRO A 22 -3.46 -11.69 1.41
C PRO A 22 -3.44 -10.50 2.37
N LYS A 23 -2.38 -10.40 3.19
CA LYS A 23 -2.28 -9.45 4.32
C LYS A 23 -2.59 -7.99 3.96
N GLN A 24 -2.29 -7.57 2.74
CA GLN A 24 -2.51 -6.21 2.24
C GLN A 24 -4.01 -5.85 2.15
N TYR A 25 -4.90 -6.85 2.05
CA TYR A 25 -6.34 -6.64 1.97
C TYR A 25 -7.06 -6.76 3.32
N HIS A 26 -6.39 -7.27 4.36
CA HIS A 26 -6.96 -7.30 5.70
C HIS A 26 -7.25 -5.89 6.22
N LEU A 27 -8.36 -5.77 6.97
CA LEU A 27 -8.72 -4.54 7.66
C LEU A 27 -7.90 -4.39 8.94
N LEU A 28 -7.27 -3.23 9.11
CA LEU A 28 -6.70 -2.77 10.36
C LEU A 28 -7.51 -1.57 10.83
N ALA A 29 -8.23 -1.72 11.95
CA ALA A 29 -9.17 -0.72 12.45
C ALA A 29 -10.11 -0.19 11.35
N GLY A 30 -10.77 -1.11 10.63
CA GLY A 30 -11.75 -0.79 9.59
C GLY A 30 -11.19 -0.33 8.24
N VAL A 31 -9.85 -0.21 8.09
CA VAL A 31 -9.22 0.25 6.84
C VAL A 31 -8.24 -0.80 6.35
N ALA A 32 -8.34 -1.18 5.07
CA ALA A 32 -7.41 -2.12 4.45
C ALA A 32 -5.96 -1.65 4.58
N VAL A 33 -5.03 -2.55 4.90
CA VAL A 33 -3.61 -2.22 5.04
C VAL A 33 -3.07 -1.54 3.77
N MET A 34 -3.43 -2.04 2.59
CA MET A 34 -3.02 -1.45 1.30
C MET A 34 -3.46 0.02 1.17
N ARG A 35 -4.71 0.33 1.57
CA ARG A 35 -5.24 1.69 1.53
C ARG A 35 -4.47 2.62 2.47
N ARG A 36 -4.09 2.15 3.66
CA ARG A 36 -3.26 2.92 4.60
C ARG A 36 -1.89 3.26 4.00
N SER A 37 -1.24 2.27 3.37
CA SER A 37 0.06 2.46 2.71
C SER A 37 -0.01 3.45 1.54
N LEU A 38 -1.01 3.30 0.66
CA LEU A 38 -1.20 4.21 -0.47
C LEU A 38 -1.46 5.64 -0.02
N LYS A 39 -2.31 5.83 1.00
CA LYS A 39 -2.64 7.16 1.53
C LYS A 39 -1.41 7.89 2.07
N ALA A 40 -0.49 7.19 2.75
CA ALA A 40 0.73 7.81 3.26
C ALA A 40 1.58 8.46 2.15
N PHE A 41 1.68 7.83 0.96
CA PHE A 41 2.39 8.40 -0.17
C PHE A 41 1.58 9.47 -0.91
N MET A 42 0.26 9.27 -1.07
CA MET A 42 -0.61 10.27 -1.72
C MET A 42 -0.67 11.59 -0.94
N ASP A 43 -0.52 11.55 0.38
CA ASP A 43 -0.55 12.74 1.24
C ASP A 43 0.81 13.47 1.31
N HIS A 44 1.88 12.94 0.69
CA HIS A 44 3.23 13.52 0.79
C HIS A 44 3.49 14.55 -0.33
N PRO A 45 3.89 15.80 0.00
CA PRO A 45 3.99 16.89 -0.98
C PRO A 45 5.03 16.64 -2.09
N ASP A 46 6.10 15.89 -1.78
CA ASP A 46 7.16 15.60 -2.74
C ASP A 46 6.89 14.36 -3.62
N VAL A 47 5.78 13.65 -3.42
CA VAL A 47 5.42 12.47 -4.22
C VAL A 47 4.49 12.90 -5.35
N SER A 48 4.97 12.76 -6.59
CA SER A 48 4.27 13.21 -7.78
C SER A 48 3.25 12.19 -8.31
N ALA A 49 3.44 10.89 -8.03
CA ALA A 49 2.49 9.85 -8.39
C ALA A 49 2.65 8.61 -7.49
N VAL A 50 1.56 7.85 -7.35
CA VAL A 50 1.52 6.58 -6.61
C VAL A 50 0.95 5.49 -7.53
N GLN A 51 1.60 4.33 -7.57
CA GLN A 51 1.16 3.13 -8.30
C GLN A 51 1.32 1.90 -7.42
N ALA A 52 0.53 0.86 -7.68
CA ALA A 52 0.49 -0.38 -6.90
C ALA A 52 0.24 -1.61 -7.76
#